data_AF-A0A4Q5T9V9-F1
#
_entry.id   AF-A0A4Q5T9V9-F1
#
_cell.length_a   1.000
_cell.length_b   1.000
_cell.length_c   1.000
_cell.angle_alpha   90.00
_cell.angle_beta   90.00
_cell.angle_gamma   90.00
#
_symmetry.space_group_name_H-M   'P 1'
#
loop_
_entity.id
_entity.type
_entity.pdbx_description
1 polymer ?
#
loop_
_entity_poly.entity_id
_entity_poly.type
_entity_poly.pdbx_seq_one_letter_code
_entity_poly.pdbx_strand_id
1 'polypeptide(L)'
;MAQLVSRLQRLEHERDRAVGEVERKRTETRDLRKKLQRSRSVARGEASSEERFIDAESAFRHDVYLAWVEAIPAAEKAQRPLPDDWTLGRDFLPSLASVDGVARSKVAEVVVHVLTGLADSMPGRDMHRLRMGPGGDDPWVERHPGEYCWRVALQQHTPSARRLHFWRRGTQVQV
;
A
#
# COMPACT_ATOMS: atom_id res chain seq x y z
N MET A 1 20.37 36.42 -27.91
CA MET A 1 20.59 35.99 -26.51
C MET A 1 19.40 36.31 -25.60
N ALA A 2 18.98 37.57 -25.41
CA ALA A 2 17.87 37.93 -24.51
C ALA A 2 16.51 37.28 -24.83
N GLN A 3 16.14 37.18 -26.11
CA GLN A 3 14.88 36.53 -26.52
C GLN A 3 14.87 35.01 -26.25
N LEU A 4 16.03 34.36 -26.35
CA LEU A 4 16.17 32.91 -26.09
C LEU A 4 16.04 32.60 -24.60
N VAL A 5 16.62 33.44 -23.74
CA VAL A 5 16.49 33.33 -22.27
C VAL A 5 15.03 33.53 -21.84
N SER A 6 14.35 34.54 -22.40
CA SER A 6 12.93 34.79 -22.10
C SER A 6 12.01 33.65 -22.56
N ARG A 7 12.32 33.02 -23.71
CA ARG A 7 11.61 31.84 -24.21
C ARG A 7 11.80 30.63 -23.28
N LEU A 8 13.03 30.39 -22.81
CA LEU A 8 13.34 29.30 -21.89
C LEU A 8 12.62 29.45 -20.55
N GLN A 9 12.67 30.64 -19.94
CA GLN A 9 11.97 30.93 -18.68
C GLN A 9 10.45 30.71 -18.80
N ARG A 10 9.86 31.10 -19.94
CA ARG A 10 8.44 30.85 -20.21
C ARG A 10 8.13 29.35 -20.28
N LEU A 11 8.95 28.59 -21.00
CA LEU A 11 8.77 27.14 -21.14
C LEU A 11 8.96 26.39 -19.81
N GLU A 12 9.93 26.81 -18.98
CA GLU A 12 10.11 26.26 -17.64
C GLU A 12 8.89 26.52 -16.76
N HIS A 13 8.34 27.73 -16.81
CA HIS A 13 7.14 28.06 -16.06
C HIS A 13 5.89 27.31 -16.55
N GLU A 14 5.76 27.13 -17.87
CA GLU A 14 4.70 26.30 -18.47
C GLU A 14 4.83 24.82 -18.08
N ARG A 15 6.05 24.27 -18.09
CA ARG A 15 6.34 22.91 -17.61
C ARG A 15 5.95 22.76 -16.15
N ASP A 16 6.38 23.68 -15.29
CA ASP A 16 6.14 23.58 -13.84
C ASP A 16 4.64 23.64 -13.52
N ARG A 17 3.89 24.50 -14.22
CA ARG A 17 2.42 24.48 -14.14
C ARG A 17 1.85 23.15 -14.60
N ALA A 18 2.26 22.65 -15.75
CA ALA A 18 1.75 21.38 -16.29
C ALA A 18 2.01 20.20 -15.34
N VAL A 19 3.21 20.14 -14.75
CA VAL A 19 3.57 19.14 -13.73
C VAL A 19 2.66 19.26 -12.51
N GLY A 20 2.46 20.48 -11.98
CA GLY A 20 1.56 20.72 -10.86
C GLY A 20 0.10 20.30 -11.15
N GLU A 21 -0.38 20.54 -12.38
CA GLU A 21 -1.72 20.12 -12.79
C GLU A 21 -1.88 18.60 -12.88
N VAL A 22 -0.85 17.90 -13.38
CA VAL A 22 -0.83 16.43 -13.46
C VAL A 22 -0.88 15.83 -12.06
N GLU A 23 -0.07 16.33 -11.12
CA GLU A 23 -0.05 15.83 -9.74
C GLU A 23 -1.38 16.10 -9.01
N ARG A 24 -1.99 17.27 -9.25
CA ARG A 24 -3.33 17.59 -8.73
C ARG A 24 -4.39 16.62 -9.27
N LYS A 25 -4.43 16.40 -10.59
CA LYS A 25 -5.39 15.48 -11.23
C LYS A 25 -5.19 14.04 -10.78
N ARG A 26 -3.94 13.60 -10.58
CA ARG A 26 -3.62 12.28 -9.99
C ARG A 26 -4.16 12.14 -8.57
N THR A 27 -4.04 13.18 -7.77
CA THR A 27 -4.57 13.21 -6.40
C THR A 27 -6.10 13.16 -6.40
N GLU A 28 -6.74 13.98 -7.24
CA GLU A 28 -8.20 14.05 -7.35
C GLU A 28 -8.81 12.74 -7.87
N THR A 29 -8.22 12.14 -8.91
CA THR A 29 -8.66 10.84 -9.43
C THR A 29 -8.50 9.73 -8.39
N ARG A 30 -7.42 9.76 -7.60
CA ARG A 30 -7.23 8.85 -6.47
C ARG A 30 -8.33 9.01 -5.43
N ASP A 31 -8.71 10.23 -5.08
CA ASP A 31 -9.74 10.48 -4.07
C ASP A 31 -11.16 10.18 -4.55
N LEU A 32 -11.47 10.46 -5.82
CA LEU A 32 -12.72 10.05 -6.45
C LEU A 32 -12.85 8.52 -6.51
N ARG A 33 -11.76 7.81 -6.84
CA ARG A 33 -11.74 6.34 -6.78
C ARG A 33 -11.99 5.81 -5.37
N LYS A 34 -11.37 6.39 -4.33
CA LYS A 34 -11.63 6.02 -2.93
C LYS A 34 -13.11 6.19 -2.55
N LYS A 35 -13.75 7.28 -3.00
CA LYS A 35 -15.19 7.52 -2.75
C LYS A 35 -16.06 6.47 -3.45
N LEU A 36 -15.75 6.13 -4.70
CA LEU A 36 -16.47 5.10 -5.46
C LEU A 36 -16.28 3.70 -4.87
N GLN A 37 -15.08 3.40 -4.36
CA GLN A 37 -14.81 2.13 -3.69
C GLN A 37 -15.63 1.98 -2.41
N ARG A 38 -15.71 3.05 -1.58
CA ARG A 38 -16.53 3.07 -0.37
C ARG A 38 -18.01 2.85 -0.66
N SER A 39 -18.54 3.36 -1.77
CA SER A 39 -19.94 3.11 -2.13
C SER A 39 -20.16 1.68 -2.65
N ARG A 40 -19.21 1.13 -3.41
CA ARG A 40 -19.29 -0.25 -3.94
C ARG A 40 -19.13 -1.32 -2.86
N SER A 41 -18.29 -1.09 -1.84
CA SER A 41 -18.13 -2.03 -0.72
C SER A 41 -19.39 -2.16 0.11
N VAL A 42 -20.13 -1.06 0.29
CA VAL A 42 -21.45 -1.07 0.96
C VAL A 42 -22.48 -1.85 0.14
N ALA A 43 -22.43 -1.76 -1.19
CA ALA A 43 -23.40 -2.41 -2.07
C ALA A 43 -23.16 -3.91 -2.30
N ARG A 44 -21.93 -4.42 -2.13
CA ARG A 44 -21.57 -5.78 -2.59
C ARG A 44 -21.62 -6.86 -1.52
N GLY A 45 -21.73 -6.52 -0.23
CA GLY A 45 -21.66 -7.47 0.87
C GLY A 45 -20.31 -8.19 0.90
N GLU A 46 -19.50 -7.93 1.92
CA GLU A 46 -18.13 -8.49 2.04
C GLU A 46 -18.09 -10.04 2.04
N ALA A 47 -19.25 -10.72 2.16
CA ALA A 47 -19.40 -12.17 2.10
C ALA A 47 -19.06 -12.82 0.73
N SER A 48 -19.05 -12.10 -0.39
CA SER A 48 -19.09 -12.81 -1.69
C SER A 48 -17.75 -13.33 -2.23
N SER A 49 -16.59 -12.81 -1.82
CA SER A 49 -15.29 -13.25 -2.41
C SER A 49 -14.87 -14.62 -1.88
N GLU A 50 -14.89 -14.80 -0.55
CA GLU A 50 -14.37 -15.99 0.13
C GLU A 50 -15.10 -17.28 -0.25
N GLU A 51 -16.43 -17.22 -0.42
CA GLU A 51 -17.26 -18.37 -0.82
C GLU A 51 -16.95 -18.92 -2.22
N ARG A 52 -16.22 -18.15 -3.05
CA ARG A 52 -15.85 -18.54 -4.42
C ARG A 52 -14.50 -19.26 -4.51
N PHE A 53 -13.76 -19.37 -3.42
CA PHE A 53 -12.45 -20.01 -3.38
C PHE A 53 -12.45 -21.24 -2.49
N ILE A 54 -11.55 -22.18 -2.79
CA ILE A 54 -11.38 -23.43 -2.03
C ILE A 54 -10.78 -23.16 -0.65
N ASP A 55 -9.95 -22.12 -0.54
CA ASP A 55 -9.26 -21.74 0.69
C ASP A 55 -9.18 -20.21 0.84
N ALA A 56 -9.07 -19.76 2.10
CA ALA A 56 -9.06 -18.34 2.45
C ALA A 56 -7.82 -17.59 1.96
N GLU A 57 -6.70 -18.31 1.74
CA GLU A 57 -5.45 -17.75 1.24
C GLU A 57 -5.56 -17.41 -0.26
N SER A 58 -6.12 -18.30 -1.06
CA SER A 58 -6.45 -18.03 -2.47
C SER A 58 -7.43 -16.85 -2.60
N ALA A 59 -8.45 -16.79 -1.75
CA ALA A 59 -9.36 -15.64 -1.71
C ALA A 59 -8.62 -14.33 -1.39
N PHE A 60 -7.73 -14.34 -0.38
CA PHE A 60 -6.97 -13.14 -0.02
C PHE A 60 -5.99 -12.72 -1.10
N ARG A 61 -5.28 -13.67 -1.73
CA ARG A 61 -4.40 -13.38 -2.87
C ARG A 61 -5.16 -12.73 -4.02
N HIS A 62 -6.38 -13.20 -4.30
CA HIS A 62 -7.25 -12.57 -5.28
C HIS A 62 -7.66 -11.14 -4.87
N ASP A 63 -8.00 -10.92 -3.60
CA ASP A 63 -8.29 -9.57 -3.09
C ASP A 63 -7.07 -8.63 -3.24
N VAL A 64 -5.84 -9.13 -2.97
CA VAL A 64 -4.59 -8.39 -3.19
C VAL A 64 -4.36 -8.11 -4.67
N TYR A 65 -4.62 -9.07 -5.55
CA TYR A 65 -4.51 -8.87 -7.00
C TYR A 65 -5.48 -7.79 -7.49
N LEU A 66 -6.75 -7.83 -7.08
CA LEU A 66 -7.72 -6.79 -7.41
C LEU A 66 -7.31 -5.42 -6.86
N ALA A 67 -6.80 -5.37 -5.63
CA ALA A 67 -6.28 -4.14 -5.07
C ALA A 67 -5.10 -3.58 -5.89
N TRP A 68 -4.22 -4.44 -6.42
CA TRP A 68 -3.12 -4.02 -7.30
C TRP A 68 -3.64 -3.50 -8.64
N VAL A 69 -4.64 -4.16 -9.23
CA VAL A 69 -5.29 -3.70 -10.46
C VAL A 69 -5.87 -2.30 -10.30
N GLU A 70 -6.48 -2.00 -9.16
CA GLU A 70 -7.10 -0.70 -8.88
C GLU A 70 -6.08 0.38 -8.49
N ALA A 71 -5.06 0.02 -7.72
CA ALA A 71 -4.07 0.95 -7.18
C ALA A 71 -3.03 1.38 -8.22
N ILE A 72 -2.59 0.46 -9.09
CA ILE A 72 -1.50 0.70 -10.03
C ILE A 72 -2.05 0.87 -11.46
N PRO A 73 -1.93 2.06 -12.08
CA PRO A 73 -2.34 2.28 -13.46
C PRO A 73 -1.69 1.29 -14.41
N ALA A 74 -2.39 0.89 -15.47
CA ALA A 74 -1.90 -0.11 -16.42
C ALA A 74 -0.50 0.20 -16.97
N ALA A 75 -0.21 1.47 -17.26
CA ALA A 75 1.10 1.92 -17.74
C ALA A 75 2.24 1.79 -16.72
N GLU A 76 1.92 1.77 -15.42
CA GLU A 76 2.90 1.70 -14.32
C GLU A 76 3.13 0.27 -13.83
N LYS A 77 2.27 -0.69 -14.21
CA LYS A 77 2.32 -2.09 -13.74
C LYS A 77 3.65 -2.78 -14.02
N ALA A 78 4.29 -2.48 -15.14
CA ALA A 78 5.61 -3.03 -15.47
C ALA A 78 6.72 -2.50 -14.54
N GLN A 79 6.58 -1.27 -14.03
CA GLN A 79 7.54 -0.66 -13.10
C GLN A 79 7.22 -1.00 -11.63
N ARG A 80 5.98 -1.37 -11.36
CA ARG A 80 5.47 -1.76 -10.03
C ARG A 80 4.72 -3.09 -10.13
N PRO A 81 5.41 -4.17 -10.51
CA PRO A 81 4.78 -5.48 -10.59
C PRO A 81 4.35 -5.93 -9.19
N LEU A 82 3.30 -6.72 -9.12
CA LEU A 82 3.03 -7.53 -7.94
C LEU A 82 4.09 -8.66 -7.94
N PRO A 83 4.90 -8.83 -6.88
CA PRO A 83 5.85 -9.94 -6.80
C PRO A 83 5.11 -11.29 -6.87
N ASP A 84 5.76 -12.32 -7.40
CA ASP A 84 5.20 -13.69 -7.44
C ASP A 84 5.61 -14.53 -6.20
N ASP A 85 6.64 -14.10 -5.47
CA ASP A 85 7.32 -14.84 -4.41
C ASP A 85 6.98 -14.37 -2.98
N TRP A 86 5.98 -13.50 -2.82
CA TRP A 86 5.51 -13.10 -1.49
C TRP A 86 4.67 -14.19 -0.85
N THR A 87 4.71 -14.25 0.49
CA THR A 87 4.03 -15.29 1.26
C THR A 87 3.12 -14.69 2.33
N LEU A 88 2.12 -15.47 2.74
CA LEU A 88 1.31 -15.19 3.91
C LEU A 88 1.89 -16.00 5.08
N GLY A 89 2.11 -15.35 6.20
CA GLY A 89 2.43 -16.00 7.46
C GLY A 89 1.27 -16.88 7.90
N ARG A 90 1.58 -18.01 8.54
CA ARG A 90 0.59 -18.99 9.00
C ARG A 90 -0.55 -18.37 9.81
N ASP A 91 -0.23 -17.39 10.64
CA ASP A 91 -1.17 -16.74 11.56
C ASP A 91 -1.79 -15.46 10.97
N PHE A 92 -1.42 -15.07 9.74
CA PHE A 92 -1.88 -13.83 9.14
C PHE A 92 -3.40 -13.80 8.98
N LEU A 93 -3.99 -14.76 8.26
CA LEU A 93 -5.43 -14.78 8.01
C LEU A 93 -6.26 -14.99 9.30
N PRO A 94 -5.88 -15.90 10.22
CA PRO A 94 -6.52 -15.97 11.52
C PRO A 94 -6.47 -14.64 12.28
N SER A 95 -5.32 -13.95 12.28
CA SER A 95 -5.19 -12.65 12.93
C SER A 95 -6.10 -11.60 12.27
N LEU A 96 -6.16 -11.56 10.94
CA LEU A 96 -6.99 -10.63 10.19
C LEU A 96 -8.48 -10.81 10.50
N ALA A 97 -8.95 -12.06 10.59
CA ALA A 97 -10.33 -12.37 10.94
C ALA A 97 -10.71 -11.94 12.36
N SER A 98 -9.73 -11.80 13.27
CA SER A 98 -9.94 -11.38 14.66
C SER A 98 -9.87 -9.86 14.89
N VAL A 99 -9.43 -9.08 13.89
CA VAL A 99 -9.22 -7.63 14.04
C VAL A 99 -10.45 -6.86 13.59
N ASP A 100 -11.16 -6.29 14.56
CA ASP A 100 -12.24 -5.35 14.28
C ASP A 100 -11.73 -3.95 13.88
N GLY A 101 -12.59 -3.25 13.13
CA GLY A 101 -12.42 -1.83 12.82
C GLY A 101 -11.59 -1.55 11.56
N VAL A 102 -11.18 -2.57 10.82
CA VAL A 102 -10.53 -2.42 9.50
C VAL A 102 -11.13 -3.40 8.49
N ALA A 103 -11.56 -2.89 7.34
CA ALA A 103 -12.07 -3.74 6.27
C ALA A 103 -10.95 -4.59 5.66
N ARG A 104 -11.24 -5.85 5.34
CA ARG A 104 -10.31 -6.77 4.65
C ARG A 104 -9.74 -6.16 3.36
N SER A 105 -10.59 -5.48 2.58
CA SER A 105 -10.20 -4.75 1.36
C SER A 105 -9.15 -3.66 1.62
N LYS A 106 -9.20 -2.99 2.79
CA LYS A 106 -8.20 -2.01 3.19
C LYS A 106 -6.87 -2.68 3.51
N VAL A 107 -6.89 -3.86 4.12
CA VAL A 107 -5.67 -4.63 4.39
C VAL A 107 -5.01 -5.06 3.08
N ALA A 108 -5.79 -5.60 2.13
CA ALA A 108 -5.29 -5.96 0.80
C ALA A 108 -4.64 -4.76 0.06
N GLU A 109 -5.25 -3.57 0.13
CA GLU A 109 -4.66 -2.33 -0.41
C GLU A 109 -3.29 -2.01 0.22
N VAL A 110 -3.16 -2.17 1.54
CA VAL A 110 -1.88 -1.90 2.23
C VAL A 110 -0.83 -2.95 1.91
N VAL A 111 -1.22 -4.22 1.79
CA VAL A 111 -0.33 -5.28 1.32
C VAL A 111 0.23 -4.93 -0.06
N VAL A 112 -0.58 -4.45 -1.00
CA VAL A 112 -0.09 -3.96 -2.30
C VAL A 112 0.93 -2.83 -2.14
N HIS A 113 0.68 -1.87 -1.25
CA HIS A 113 1.64 -0.79 -1.03
C HIS A 113 2.98 -1.28 -0.49
N VAL A 114 2.98 -2.29 0.39
CA VAL A 114 4.20 -2.92 0.89
C VAL A 114 4.90 -3.67 -0.24
N LEU A 115 4.19 -4.53 -0.96
CA LEU A 115 4.73 -5.38 -2.02
C LEU A 115 5.31 -4.58 -3.20
N THR A 116 4.78 -3.40 -3.49
CA THR A 116 5.22 -2.52 -4.60
C THR A 116 6.20 -1.43 -4.17
N GLY A 117 6.62 -1.42 -2.89
CA GLY A 117 7.49 -0.39 -2.31
C GLY A 117 6.86 1.00 -2.18
N LEU A 118 5.57 1.15 -2.50
CA LEU A 118 4.85 2.41 -2.36
C LEU A 118 4.79 2.89 -0.90
N ALA A 119 4.67 1.95 0.04
CA ALA A 119 4.63 2.24 1.47
C ALA A 119 5.92 2.94 1.97
N ASP A 120 7.07 2.71 1.33
CA ASP A 120 8.36 3.35 1.68
C ASP A 120 8.30 4.87 1.52
N SER A 121 7.52 5.34 0.55
CA SER A 121 7.43 6.77 0.19
C SER A 121 6.15 7.47 0.65
N MET A 122 5.22 6.76 1.27
CA MET A 122 3.94 7.34 1.71
C MET A 122 4.04 7.79 3.18
N PRO A 123 4.07 9.11 3.48
CA PRO A 123 4.08 9.58 4.86
C PRO A 123 2.87 9.06 5.66
N GLY A 124 1.77 8.82 4.94
CA GLY A 124 0.54 8.30 5.50
C GLY A 124 0.61 6.87 6.05
N ARG A 125 1.73 6.17 5.83
CA ARG A 125 1.86 4.75 6.15
C ARG A 125 2.64 4.47 7.41
N ASP A 126 3.37 5.44 7.99
CA ASP A 126 4.08 5.24 9.26
C ASP A 126 4.89 3.93 9.24
N MET A 127 5.64 3.71 8.14
CA MET A 127 6.33 2.44 7.90
C MET A 127 7.69 2.43 8.59
N HIS A 128 7.84 1.53 9.56
CA HIS A 128 9.02 1.47 10.42
C HIS A 128 9.39 0.04 10.77
N ARG A 129 10.69 -0.21 10.98
CA ARG A 129 11.15 -1.46 11.59
C ARG A 129 10.64 -1.56 13.03
N LEU A 130 10.20 -2.74 13.42
CA LEU A 130 9.80 -3.01 14.79
C LEU A 130 11.05 -3.15 15.67
N ARG A 131 11.00 -2.60 16.89
CA ARG A 131 12.05 -2.72 17.91
C ARG A 131 11.67 -3.77 18.95
N MET A 132 12.69 -4.42 19.53
CA MET A 132 12.52 -5.38 20.63
C MET A 132 11.97 -4.73 21.91
N GLY A 133 12.18 -3.42 22.07
CA GLY A 133 11.68 -2.65 23.20
C GLY A 133 11.27 -1.22 22.83
N PRO A 134 10.84 -0.43 23.82
CA PRO A 134 10.33 0.93 23.61
C PRO A 134 11.42 1.98 23.35
N GLY A 135 12.69 1.64 23.54
CA GLY A 135 13.84 2.54 23.46
C GLY A 135 14.20 2.97 22.04
N GLY A 136 14.87 4.13 21.97
CA GLY A 136 15.48 4.66 20.74
C GLY A 136 16.54 3.73 20.15
N ASP A 137 17.35 3.16 21.04
CA ASP A 137 18.54 2.38 20.73
C ASP A 137 18.31 0.87 20.82
N ASP A 138 17.05 0.46 21.06
CA ASP A 138 16.71 -0.97 21.13
C ASP A 138 16.90 -1.64 19.76
N PRO A 139 17.43 -2.87 19.75
CA PRO A 139 17.68 -3.58 18.51
C PRO A 139 16.38 -3.83 17.75
N TRP A 140 16.51 -3.91 16.43
CA TRP A 140 15.40 -4.29 15.56
C TRP A 140 15.03 -5.76 15.79
N VAL A 141 13.74 -6.06 15.64
CA VAL A 141 13.27 -7.44 15.63
C VAL A 141 13.76 -8.12 14.36
N GLU A 142 14.64 -9.11 14.50
CA GLU A 142 15.28 -9.87 13.41
C GLU A 142 15.03 -11.37 13.60
N ARG A 143 14.54 -12.04 12.56
CA ARG A 143 14.27 -13.50 12.59
C ARG A 143 15.46 -14.30 12.09
N HIS A 144 16.06 -13.83 11.01
CA HIS A 144 17.27 -14.34 10.37
C HIS A 144 18.12 -13.16 9.91
N PRO A 145 19.43 -13.34 9.69
CA PRO A 145 20.30 -12.25 9.23
C PRO A 145 19.73 -11.52 8.00
N GLY A 146 19.45 -10.22 8.15
CA GLY A 146 18.89 -9.36 7.12
C GLY A 146 17.36 -9.46 6.93
N GLU A 147 16.66 -10.23 7.77
CA GLU A 147 15.20 -10.36 7.76
C GLU A 147 14.59 -9.70 9.00
N TYR A 148 14.05 -8.51 8.80
CA TYR A 148 13.51 -7.68 9.88
C TYR A 148 11.99 -7.67 9.87
N CYS A 149 11.40 -7.53 11.07
CA CYS A 149 9.99 -7.24 11.21
C CYS A 149 9.74 -5.74 11.02
N TRP A 150 8.72 -5.43 10.23
CA TRP A 150 8.26 -4.08 9.95
C TRP A 150 6.81 -3.94 10.41
N ARG A 151 6.42 -2.70 10.67
CA ARG A 151 5.04 -2.31 10.91
C ARG A 151 4.65 -1.19 9.96
N VAL A 152 3.40 -1.21 9.52
CA VAL A 152 2.82 -0.18 8.65
C VAL A 152 1.38 0.10 9.06
N ALA A 153 0.98 1.37 9.07
CA ALA A 153 -0.36 1.79 9.44
C ALA A 153 -1.40 1.39 8.37
N LEU A 154 -2.48 0.74 8.84
CA LEU A 154 -3.65 0.44 8.02
C LEU A 154 -4.55 1.68 7.85
N GLN A 155 -4.61 2.50 8.90
CA GLN A 155 -5.44 3.70 9.03
C GLN A 155 -4.63 4.85 9.64
N GLN A 156 -5.06 6.08 9.40
CA GLN A 156 -4.50 7.27 10.03
C GLN A 156 -5.59 8.08 10.74
N HIS A 157 -5.17 8.87 11.73
CA HIS A 157 -6.04 9.79 12.48
C HIS A 157 -7.23 9.09 13.16
N THR A 158 -7.10 7.81 13.48
CA THR A 158 -8.07 7.04 14.25
C THR A 158 -7.46 6.62 15.59
N PRO A 159 -8.21 6.76 16.71
CA PRO A 159 -7.79 6.16 17.98
C PRO A 159 -7.54 4.66 17.78
N SER A 160 -6.43 4.16 18.33
CA SER A 160 -6.05 2.75 18.22
C SER A 160 -5.87 2.25 16.78
N ALA A 161 -5.38 3.10 15.88
CA ALA A 161 -5.11 2.77 14.48
C ALA A 161 -4.37 1.43 14.34
N ARG A 162 -4.96 0.53 13.57
CA ARG A 162 -4.42 -0.82 13.35
C ARG A 162 -3.17 -0.76 12.47
N ARG A 163 -2.25 -1.69 12.70
CA ARG A 163 -1.01 -1.82 11.93
C ARG A 163 -0.89 -3.24 11.39
N LEU A 164 -0.42 -3.33 10.15
CA LEU A 164 0.06 -4.57 9.55
C LEU A 164 1.51 -4.77 9.97
N HIS A 165 1.84 -5.96 10.44
CA HIS A 165 3.23 -6.38 10.63
C HIS A 165 3.61 -7.30 9.48
N PHE A 166 4.86 -7.25 9.04
CA PHE A 166 5.37 -8.11 7.98
C PHE A 166 6.87 -8.28 8.11
N TRP A 167 7.40 -9.35 7.53
CA TRP A 167 8.84 -9.61 7.44
C TRP A 167 9.34 -9.23 6.06
N ARG A 168 10.53 -8.62 6.02
CA ARG A 168 11.18 -8.23 4.77
C ARG A 168 12.65 -8.64 4.80
N ARG A 169 13.07 -9.33 3.75
CA ARG A 169 14.47 -9.69 3.47
C ARG A 169 14.78 -9.34 2.01
N GLY A 170 15.51 -8.25 1.81
CA GLY A 170 15.72 -7.69 0.47
C GLY A 170 14.38 -7.29 -0.18
N THR A 171 14.05 -7.92 -1.32
CA THR A 171 12.77 -7.75 -2.03
C THR A 171 11.68 -8.73 -1.57
N GLN A 172 12.05 -9.79 -0.86
CA GLN A 172 11.10 -10.80 -0.40
C GLN A 172 10.29 -10.27 0.78
N VAL A 173 8.98 -10.48 0.74
CA VAL A 173 8.03 -10.06 1.78
C VAL A 173 7.18 -11.25 2.23
N GLN A 174 7.03 -11.37 3.55
CA GLN A 174 6.02 -12.23 4.18
C GLN A 174 5.10 -11.35 5.02
N VAL A 175 3.83 -11.29 4.65
CA VAL A 175 2.79 -10.58 5.41
C VAL A 175 2.18 -11.44 6.50
#